data_AF-A0A448X4M8-F1
#
_entry.id   AF-A0A448X4M8-F1
#
_cell.length_a   1.000
_cell.length_b   1.000
_cell.length_c   1.000
_cell.angle_alpha   90.00
_cell.angle_beta   90.00
_cell.angle_gamma   90.00
#
_symmetry.space_group_name_H-M   'P 1'
#
loop_
_entity.id
_entity.type
_entity.pdbx_description
1 polymer ?
#
loop_
_entity_poly.entity_id
_entity_poly.type
_entity_poly.pdbx_seq_one_letter_code
_entity_poly.pdbx_strand_id
1 'polypeptide(L)' 'MNAVSPGEEFICHLGVEQGIKVIYRPMFKYRDGHSTSSKYASLTFKQTIEMKNTFDRAVRIMVVDQVPVSGEEKIKVSS' A
#
# COMPACT_ATOMS: atom_id res chain seq x y z
N MET A 1 -18.42 -19.45 -9.74
CA MET A 1 -17.79 -19.47 -8.40
C MET A 1 -16.65 -20.46 -8.49
N ASN A 2 -15.40 -19.99 -8.46
CA ASN A 2 -14.23 -20.87 -8.60
C ASN A 2 -13.99 -21.60 -7.28
N ALA A 3 -13.91 -22.93 -7.36
CA ALA A 3 -13.57 -23.78 -6.23
C ALA A 3 -12.08 -23.60 -5.88
N VAL A 4 -11.78 -23.57 -4.59
CA VAL A 4 -10.40 -23.48 -4.05
C VAL A 4 -9.91 -24.90 -3.74
N SER A 5 -8.62 -25.18 -3.94
CA SER A 5 -8.04 -26.49 -3.67
C SER A 5 -8.03 -26.82 -2.16
N PRO A 6 -8.15 -28.09 -1.75
CA PRO A 6 -8.09 -28.45 -0.34
C PRO A 6 -6.74 -28.05 0.30
N GLY A 7 -6.78 -27.16 1.29
CA GLY A 7 -5.59 -26.67 2.01
C GLY A 7 -5.14 -25.25 1.64
N GLU A 8 -5.77 -24.61 0.66
CA GLU A 8 -5.50 -23.21 0.31
C GLU A 8 -6.53 -22.29 0.97
N GLU A 9 -6.05 -21.28 1.70
CA GLU A 9 -6.88 -20.19 2.21
C GLU A 9 -6.95 -19.07 1.17
N PHE A 10 -8.16 -18.75 0.70
CA PHE A 10 -8.41 -17.58 -0.14
C PHE A 10 -8.92 -16.43 0.72
N ILE A 11 -8.16 -15.33 0.80
CA ILE A 11 -8.61 -14.09 1.46
C ILE A 11 -9.42 -13.29 0.45
N CYS A 12 -10.75 -13.42 0.51
CA CYS A 12 -11.67 -12.57 -0.22
C CYS A 12 -11.97 -11.31 0.59
N HIS A 13 -11.37 -10.19 0.23
CA HIS A 13 -11.80 -8.88 0.74
C HIS A 13 -13.15 -8.51 0.08
N LEU A 14 -14.25 -9.12 0.53
CA LEU A 14 -15.57 -8.50 0.36
C LEU A 14 -15.47 -7.13 1.01
N GLY A 15 -15.73 -6.08 0.24
CA GLY A 15 -15.39 -4.70 0.55
C GLY A 15 -15.56 -4.34 2.03
N VAL A 16 -14.61 -3.53 2.51
CA VAL A 16 -14.52 -2.92 3.84
C VAL A 16 -15.86 -3.02 4.61
N GLU A 17 -15.86 -3.76 5.72
CA GLU A 17 -16.99 -3.90 6.65
C GLU A 17 -17.80 -2.59 6.70
N GLN A 18 -19.13 -2.66 6.60
CA GLN A 18 -19.99 -1.48 6.34
C GLN A 18 -19.79 -0.28 7.30
N GLY A 19 -19.16 -0.49 8.46
CA GLY A 19 -18.83 0.55 9.43
C GLY A 19 -17.40 1.11 9.36
N ILE A 20 -16.58 0.76 8.37
CA ILE A 20 -15.29 1.40 8.13
C ILE A 20 -15.34 2.07 6.75
N LYS A 21 -15.10 3.38 6.71
CA LYS A 21 -14.98 4.11 5.44
C LYS A 21 -13.51 4.33 5.13
N VAL A 22 -13.09 3.89 3.94
CA VAL A 22 -11.72 4.11 3.45
C VAL A 22 -11.77 5.03 2.23
N ILE A 23 -10.93 6.07 2.21
CA ILE A 23 -10.78 6.99 1.10
C ILE A 23 -9.32 6.94 0.64
N TYR A 24 -9.12 6.52 -0.60
CA TYR A 24 -7.82 6.57 -1.27
C TYR A 24 -7.69 7.92 -1.98
N ARG A 25 -6.75 8.75 -1.56
CA ARG A 25 -6.42 9.98 -2.28
C ARG A 25 -5.58 9.64 -3.51
N PRO A 26 -5.48 10.53 -4.53
CA PRO A 26 -4.55 10.33 -5.62
C PRO A 26 -3.11 10.13 -5.13
N MET A 27 -2.39 9.20 -5.78
CA MET A 27 -0.97 8.98 -5.53
C MET A 27 -0.14 10.11 -6.15
N PHE A 28 0.82 10.62 -5.39
CA PHE A 28 1.80 11.58 -5.90
C PHE A 28 3.15 10.91 -6.10
N LYS A 29 3.76 11.19 -7.25
CA LYS A 29 5.10 10.72 -7.61
C LYS A 29 6.00 11.92 -7.80
N TYR A 30 7.12 11.95 -7.07
CA TYR A 30 8.13 12.98 -7.27
C TYR A 30 9.51 12.35 -7.45
N ARG A 31 10.31 12.98 -8.29
CA ARG A 31 11.70 12.60 -8.55
C ARG A 31 12.59 13.62 -7.86
N ASP A 32 13.34 13.19 -6.86
CA ASP A 32 14.39 13.99 -6.28
C ASP A 32 15.66 13.81 -7.12
N GLY A 33 15.94 14.80 -7.97
CA GLY A 33 17.19 14.96 -8.69
C GLY A 33 17.91 16.20 -8.17
N HIS A 34 18.56 16.09 -7.01
CA HIS A 34 19.42 17.19 -6.55
C HIS A 34 20.66 17.22 -7.45
N SER A 35 20.70 18.23 -8.33
CA SER A 35 21.81 18.64 -9.19
C SER A 35 22.13 17.78 -10.43
N THR A 36 22.51 18.49 -11.50
CA THR A 36 23.04 18.05 -12.80
C THR A 36 24.32 17.17 -12.72
N SER A 37 24.75 16.75 -11.53
CA SER A 37 25.92 15.89 -11.29
C SER A 37 25.63 14.65 -10.42
N SER A 38 24.38 14.42 -10.01
CA SER A 38 24.05 13.24 -9.19
C SER A 38 23.99 11.96 -10.02
N LYS A 39 24.78 10.94 -9.64
CA LYS A 39 24.80 9.59 -10.26
C LYS A 39 23.61 8.72 -9.87
N TYR A 40 22.74 9.22 -9.00
CA TYR A 40 21.61 8.50 -8.43
C TYR A 40 20.35 9.35 -8.55
N ALA A 41 19.24 8.72 -8.89
CA ALA A 41 17.93 9.35 -8.91
C ALA A 41 17.02 8.66 -7.89
N SER A 42 16.39 9.45 -7.02
CA SER A 42 15.39 8.94 -6.08
C SER A 42 14.00 9.17 -6.65
N LEU A 43 13.15 8.16 -6.51
CA LEU A 43 11.75 8.24 -6.91
C LEU A 43 10.87 7.88 -5.73
N THR A 44 10.05 8.83 -5.31
CA THR A 44 9.19 8.65 -4.15
C THR A 44 7.74 8.62 -4.59
N PHE A 45 7.01 7.65 -4.04
CA PHE A 45 5.57 7.47 -4.20
C PHE A 45 4.90 7.78 -2.86
N LYS A 46 3.94 8.71 -2.88
CA LYS A 46 3.17 9.10 -1.70
C LYS A 46 1.70 8.79 -1.94
N GLN A 47 1.15 7.88 -1.13
CA GLN A 47 -0.25 7.49 -1.15
C GLN A 47 -0.88 7.84 0.20
N THR A 48 -1.85 8.76 0.21
CA THR A 48 -2.61 9.08 1.43
C THR A 48 -3.88 8.23 1.46
N ILE A 49 -4.09 7.52 2.57
CA ILE A 49 -5.27 6.69 2.83
C ILE A 49 -5.95 7.25 4.09
N GLU A 50 -7.19 7.68 3.97
CA GLU A 50 -8.00 8.13 5.11
C GLU A 50 -8.96 7.01 5.52
N MET A 51 -8.98 6.70 6.81
CA MET A 51 -9.85 5.68 7.38
C MET A 51 -10.73 6.30 8.46
N LYS A 52 -12.04 6.03 8.40
CA LYS A 52 -13.01 6.47 9.40
C LYS A 52 -13.78 5.28 9.94
N ASN A 53 -13.70 5.06 11.25
CA ASN A 53 -14.59 4.18 11.96
C ASN A 53 -15.96 4.87 12.13
N THR A 54 -17.03 4.24 11.65
CA THR A 54 -18.42 4.68 11.80
C THR A 54 -19.22 3.79 12.75
N PHE A 55 -18.59 2.80 13.39
CA PHE A 55 -19.19 2.09 14.51
C PHE A 55 -19.18 2.94 15.78
N ASP A 56 -20.08 2.61 16.69
CA ASP A 56 -20.11 3.09 18.07
C ASP A 56 -19.10 2.35 18.98
N ARG A 57 -18.41 1.33 18.45
CA ARG A 57 -17.38 0.55 19.14
C ARG A 57 -15.98 0.81 18.57
N ALA A 58 -14.96 0.54 19.39
CA ALA A 58 -13.58 0.48 18.93
C ALA A 58 -13.37 -0.72 18.00
N VAL A 59 -12.55 -0.53 16.97
CA VAL A 59 -12.19 -1.55 15.99
C VAL A 59 -10.68 -1.63 15.84
N ARG A 60 -10.17 -2.84 15.62
CA ARG A 60 -8.75 -3.07 15.35
C ARG A 60 -8.53 -3.08 13.84
N ILE A 61 -7.65 -2.22 13.36
CA ILE A 61 -7.29 -2.12 11.94
C ILE A 61 -5.84 -2.55 11.79
N MET A 62 -5.56 -3.33 10.74
CA MET A 62 -4.22 -3.68 10.31
C MET A 62 -3.99 -3.09 8.92
N VAL A 63 -2.95 -2.27 8.78
CA VAL A 63 -2.52 -1.73 7.49
C VAL A 63 -1.37 -2.61 6.99
N VAL A 64 -1.55 -3.18 5.80
CA VAL A 64 -0.53 -3.98 5.12
C VAL A 64 -0.10 -3.23 3.88
N ASP A 65 1.20 -2.89 3.81
CA ASP A 65 1.82 -2.30 2.62
C ASP A 65 2.74 -3.33 1.96
N GLN A 66 2.69 -3.39 0.64
CA GLN A 66 3.54 -4.27 -0.16
C GLN A 66 4.72 -3.46 -0.69
N VAL A 67 5.83 -3.50 0.05
CA VAL A 67 7.06 -2.83 -0.36
C VAL A 67 7.81 -3.75 -1.34
N PRO A 68 8.09 -3.30 -2.59
CA PRO A 68 8.80 -4.13 -3.54
C PRO A 68 10.21 -4.44 -3.06
N VAL A 69 10.65 -5.69 -3.22
CA VAL A 69 12.04 -6.08 -2.95
C VAL A 69 12.87 -5.75 -4.17
N SER A 70 14.02 -5.11 -3.96
CA SER A 70 14.95 -4.88 -5.07
C SER A 70 15.59 -6.18 -5.51
N GLY A 71 15.37 -6.57 -6.77
CA GLY A 71 16.06 -7.70 -7.41
C GLY A 71 17.42 -7.35 -8.02
N GLU A 72 17.78 -6.06 -8.01
CA GLU A 72 19.03 -5.55 -8.58
C GLU A 72 19.83 -4.77 -7.53
N GLU A 73 21.13 -5.04 -7.41
CA GLU A 73 22.01 -4.39 -6.43
C GLU A 73 22.01 -2.85 -6.54
N LYS A 74 21.79 -2.33 -7.75
CA LYS A 74 21.82 -0.90 -8.06
C LYS A 74 20.55 -0.15 -7.67
N ILE A 75 19.47 -0.87 -7.38
CA ILE A 75 18.19 -0.30 -6.98
C ILE A 75 18.07 -0.52 -5.47
N LYS A 76 17.81 0.55 -4.72
CA LYS A 76 17.54 0.48 -3.28
C LYS A 76 16.11 0.91 -3.03
N VAL A 77 15.37 0.08 -2.30
CA VAL A 77 14.01 0.39 -1.86
C VAL A 77 14.07 0.74 -0.38
N SER A 78 13.44 1.85 -0.01
CA SER A 78 13.32 2.33 1.37
C SER A 78 11.84 2.58 1.68
N SER A 79 11.35 2.01 2.78
CA SER A 79 10.00 2.19 3.33
C SER A 79 9.95 3.25 4.41
#